data_AF-A0A4Q0I2A6-F1
#
_entry.id   AF-A0A4Q0I2A6-F1
#
_cell.length_a   1.000
_cell.length_b   1.000
_cell.length_c   1.000
_cell.angle_alpha   90.00
_cell.angle_beta   90.00
_cell.angle_gamma   90.00
#
_symmetry.space_group_name_H-M   'P 1'
#
loop_
_entity.id
_entity.type
_entity.pdbx_description
1 polymer ?
#
loop_
_entity_poly.entity_id
_entity_poly.type
_entity_poly.pdbx_seq_one_letter_code
_entity_poly.pdbx_strand_id
1 'polypeptide(L)'
;MVFIVVAVQSGLDILKQELKRRGFEVVDLETYNYPIDAIVYEGNSFQISHISRNNMPEMTTGQRANYGVFIVNAFGKSIGEIEDMLRTRYYSPLFDLN
;
A
#
# COMPACT_ATOMS: atom_id res chain seq x y z
N MET A 1 -7.96 3.11 17.71
CA MET A 1 -6.80 3.39 16.84
C MET A 1 -7.03 2.61 15.55
N VAL A 2 -6.98 3.28 14.39
CA VAL A 2 -7.12 2.62 13.09
C VAL A 2 -5.71 2.31 12.60
N PHE A 3 -5.40 1.02 12.46
CA PHE A 3 -4.15 0.57 11.85
C PHE A 3 -4.36 0.50 10.33
N ILE A 4 -3.43 1.07 9.57
CA ILE A 4 -3.37 0.94 8.11
C ILE A 4 -2.63 -0.36 7.80
N VAL A 5 -3.31 -1.30 7.14
CA VAL A 5 -2.74 -2.56 6.68
C VAL A 5 -2.17 -2.38 5.28
N VAL A 6 -0.86 -2.55 5.16
CA VAL A 6 -0.09 -2.35 3.94
C VAL A 6 0.48 -3.68 3.47
N ALA A 7 -0.02 -4.19 2.35
CA ALA A 7 0.58 -5.33 1.68
C ALA A 7 1.82 -4.88 0.90
N VAL A 8 2.97 -5.49 1.16
CA VAL A 8 4.22 -5.14 0.50
C VAL A 8 4.73 -6.34 -0.29
N GLN A 9 5.11 -6.09 -1.54
CA GLN A 9 5.70 -7.10 -2.43
C GLN A 9 6.88 -7.81 -1.76
N SER A 10 7.01 -9.12 -2.02
CA SER A 10 8.14 -9.93 -1.59
C SER A 10 9.47 -9.41 -2.18
N GLY A 11 10.53 -9.48 -1.38
CA GLY A 11 11.86 -8.96 -1.73
C GLY A 11 12.13 -7.51 -1.28
N LEU A 12 11.13 -6.79 -0.76
CA LEU A 12 11.27 -5.42 -0.25
C LEU A 12 11.45 -5.38 1.28
N ASP A 13 12.34 -6.21 1.84
CA ASP A 13 12.40 -6.45 3.28
C ASP A 13 12.80 -5.22 4.11
N ILE A 14 13.72 -4.39 3.59
CA ILE A 14 14.12 -3.13 4.23
C ILE A 14 12.91 -2.19 4.33
N LEU A 15 12.14 -2.06 3.25
CA LEU A 15 10.93 -1.24 3.21
C LEU A 15 9.88 -1.75 4.19
N LYS A 16 9.68 -3.08 4.27
CA LYS A 16 8.78 -3.70 5.24
C LYS A 16 9.16 -3.34 6.68
N GLN A 17 10.45 -3.43 7.02
CA GLN A 17 10.93 -3.09 8.35
C GLN A 17 10.71 -1.61 8.66
N GLU A 18 11.03 -0.72 7.73
CA GLU A 18 10.86 0.72 7.93
C GLU A 18 9.39 1.13 8.08
N LEU A 19 8.48 0.56 7.30
CA LEU A 19 7.05 0.80 7.45
C LEU A 19 6.52 0.29 8.80
N LYS A 20 6.96 -0.89 9.27
CA LYS A 20 6.62 -1.38 10.60
C LYS A 20 7.08 -0.41 11.70
N ARG A 21 8.30 0.14 11.59
CA ARG A 21 8.83 1.13 12.55
C ARG A 21 8.03 2.43 12.57
N ARG A 22 7.34 2.77 11.48
CA ARG A 22 6.47 3.96 11.34
C ARG A 22 5.01 3.71 11.75
N GLY A 23 4.70 2.51 12.24
CA GLY A 23 3.39 2.18 12.81
C GLY A 23 2.38 1.62 11.81
N PHE A 24 2.81 1.18 10.63
CA PHE A 24 1.95 0.44 9.70
C PHE A 24 1.89 -1.04 10.08
N GLU A 25 0.74 -1.67 9.84
CA GLU A 25 0.63 -3.13 9.86
C GLU A 25 1.07 -3.64 8.48
N VAL A 26 2.22 -4.32 8.42
CA VAL A 26 2.82 -4.72 7.14
C VAL A 26 2.69 -6.22 6.95
N VAL A 27 2.10 -6.61 5.82
CA VAL A 27 1.82 -8.00 5.43
C VAL A 27 2.43 -8.31 4.06
N ASP A 28 2.64 -9.58 3.76
CA ASP A 28 3.19 -10.01 2.47
C ASP A 28 2.11 -10.02 1.39
N LEU A 29 2.34 -9.30 0.30
CA LEU A 29 1.36 -9.17 -0.79
C LEU A 29 0.97 -10.50 -1.41
N GLU A 30 1.92 -11.42 -1.57
CA GLU A 30 1.72 -12.67 -2.28
C GLU A 30 1.01 -13.76 -1.45
N THR A 31 0.92 -13.60 -0.12
CA THR A 31 0.40 -14.65 0.77
C THR A 31 -0.73 -14.18 1.68
N TYR A 32 -0.86 -12.88 1.93
CA TYR A 32 -1.93 -12.34 2.75
C TYR A 32 -3.27 -12.37 2.01
N ASN A 33 -4.32 -12.84 2.67
CA ASN A 33 -5.64 -13.07 2.06
C ASN A 33 -6.79 -12.37 2.81
N TYR A 34 -6.48 -11.32 3.57
CA TYR A 34 -7.48 -10.49 4.27
C TYR A 34 -7.48 -9.08 3.69
N PRO A 35 -8.52 -8.27 3.99
CA PRO A 35 -8.61 -6.90 3.48
C PRO A 35 -7.39 -6.05 3.86
N ILE A 36 -6.95 -5.25 2.91
CA ILE A 36 -5.82 -4.32 3.06
C ILE A 36 -6.25 -2.90 2.70
N ASP A 37 -5.55 -1.92 3.24
CA ASP A 37 -5.81 -0.50 2.96
C ASP A 37 -4.93 0.02 1.80
N ALA A 38 -3.74 -0.58 1.62
CA ALA A 38 -2.80 -0.22 0.57
C ALA A 38 -1.90 -1.39 0.11
N ILE A 39 -1.35 -1.27 -1.10
CA ILE A 39 -0.32 -2.11 -1.68
C ILE A 39 0.92 -1.26 -1.94
N VAL A 40 2.11 -1.78 -1.62
CA VAL A 40 3.38 -1.21 -2.04
C VAL A 40 4.15 -2.25 -2.85
N TYR A 41 4.53 -1.88 -4.06
CA TYR A 41 5.28 -2.73 -4.99
C TYR A 41 6.44 -1.95 -5.59
N GLU A 42 7.39 -2.63 -6.22
CA GLU A 42 8.47 -2.00 -6.97
C GLU A 42 8.58 -2.60 -8.37
N GLY A 43 8.67 -1.74 -9.39
CA GLY A 43 8.97 -2.14 -10.76
C GLY A 43 8.16 -1.38 -11.81
N ASN A 44 8.38 -1.75 -13.08
CA ASN A 44 7.79 -1.05 -14.23
C ASN A 44 6.32 -1.44 -14.50
N SER A 45 5.86 -2.55 -13.94
CA SER A 45 4.49 -3.04 -14.12
C SER A 45 4.02 -3.73 -12.86
N PHE A 46 2.81 -3.43 -12.43
CA PHE A 46 2.19 -4.09 -11.30
C PHE A 46 1.53 -5.40 -11.73
N GLN A 47 1.95 -6.53 -11.16
CA GLN A 47 1.33 -7.83 -11.44
C GLN A 47 0.05 -8.01 -10.63
N ILE A 48 -1.10 -7.80 -11.29
CA ILE A 48 -2.45 -7.86 -10.69
C ILE A 48 -2.80 -9.26 -10.16
N SER A 49 -2.08 -10.32 -10.57
CA SER A 49 -2.33 -11.70 -10.14
C SER A 49 -2.31 -11.91 -8.62
N HIS A 50 -1.66 -11.02 -7.86
CA HIS A 50 -1.58 -11.07 -6.41
C HIS A 50 -2.73 -10.31 -5.71
N ILE A 51 -3.59 -9.63 -6.47
CA ILE A 51 -4.80 -9.02 -5.93
C ILE A 51 -5.94 -10.03 -6.01
N SER A 52 -6.42 -10.48 -4.86
CA SER A 52 -7.64 -11.30 -4.76
C SER A 52 -8.83 -10.47 -4.28
N ARG A 53 -10.04 -11.01 -4.49
CA ARG A 53 -11.29 -10.41 -3.96
C ARG A 53 -11.26 -10.26 -2.43
N ASN A 54 -10.54 -11.14 -1.73
CA ASN A 54 -10.47 -11.10 -0.26
C ASN A 54 -9.60 -9.96 0.26
N ASN A 55 -8.68 -9.45 -0.57
CA ASN A 55 -7.80 -8.33 -0.23
C ASN A 55 -8.46 -6.98 -0.52
N MET A 56 -9.53 -6.96 -1.32
CA MET A 56 -10.29 -5.75 -1.58
C MET A 56 -11.43 -5.60 -0.55
N PRO A 57 -11.66 -4.40 -0.01
CA PRO A 57 -12.84 -4.15 0.80
C PRO A 57 -14.12 -4.33 -0.03
N GLU A 58 -15.06 -5.15 0.44
CA GLU A 58 -16.36 -5.32 -0.24
C GLU A 58 -17.23 -4.06 -0.04
N MET A 59 -17.97 -3.64 -1.07
CA MET A 59 -18.90 -2.49 -1.02
C MET A 59 -19.93 -2.56 0.12
N THR A 60 -20.21 -3.75 0.65
CA THR A 60 -21.17 -3.99 1.73
C THR A 60 -20.58 -3.81 3.14
N THR A 61 -19.26 -3.59 3.28
CA THR A 61 -18.54 -3.55 4.56
C THR A 61 -18.38 -2.15 5.17
N GLY A 62 -19.49 -1.44 5.41
CA GLY A 62 -19.50 -0.23 6.25
C GLY A 62 -18.52 0.89 5.84
N GLN A 63 -18.15 1.79 6.76
CA GLN A 63 -17.40 3.03 6.46
C GLN A 63 -16.01 2.84 5.80
N ARG A 64 -15.40 1.64 5.83
CA ARG A 64 -14.15 1.32 5.11
C ARG A 64 -14.37 0.92 3.64
N ALA A 65 -15.60 0.65 3.24
CA ALA A 65 -15.96 0.18 1.89
C ALA A 65 -15.73 1.21 0.76
N ASN A 66 -15.48 2.48 1.09
CA ASN A 66 -15.53 3.57 0.10
C ASN A 66 -14.17 3.96 -0.51
N TYR A 67 -13.02 3.49 0.01
CA TYR A 67 -11.71 4.04 -0.41
C TYR A 67 -10.85 3.13 -1.30
N GLY A 68 -11.33 1.92 -1.63
CA GLY A 68 -10.58 0.93 -2.39
C GLY A 68 -9.20 0.62 -1.79
N VAL A 69 -8.36 -0.09 -2.55
CA VAL A 69 -6.96 -0.34 -2.18
C VAL A 69 -6.08 0.73 -2.84
N PHE A 70 -5.29 1.47 -2.05
CA PHE A 70 -4.35 2.45 -2.59
C PHE A 70 -3.06 1.75 -3.03
N ILE A 71 -2.58 2.01 -4.25
CA ILE A 71 -1.46 1.26 -4.84
C ILE A 71 -0.26 2.20 -4.99
N VAL A 72 0.87 1.87 -4.38
CA VAL A 72 2.09 2.68 -4.40
C VAL A 72 3.21 1.94 -5.10
N ASN A 73 3.78 2.55 -6.14
CA ASN A 73 5.06 2.11 -6.70
C ASN A 73 6.21 2.76 -5.92
N ALA A 74 7.03 1.96 -5.25
CA ALA A 74 8.18 2.38 -4.46
C ALA A 74 9.41 2.74 -5.31
N PHE A 75 9.40 2.42 -6.61
CA PHE A 75 10.56 2.64 -7.48
C PHE A 75 11.00 4.10 -7.49
N GLY A 76 12.24 4.35 -7.05
CA GLY A 76 12.82 5.69 -6.99
C GLY A 76 12.26 6.59 -5.87
N LYS A 77 11.48 6.06 -4.92
CA LYS A 77 10.91 6.81 -3.80
C LYS A 77 11.66 6.54 -2.51
N SER A 78 11.85 7.58 -1.71
CA SER A 78 12.31 7.45 -0.34
C SER A 78 11.21 6.87 0.57
N ILE A 79 11.63 6.31 1.71
CA ILE A 79 10.69 5.85 2.73
C ILE A 79 9.76 6.96 3.24
N GLY A 80 10.24 8.21 3.31
CA GLY A 80 9.44 9.35 3.76
C GLY A 80 8.32 9.68 2.77
N GLU A 81 8.61 9.63 1.47
CA GLU A 81 7.60 9.81 0.43
C GLU A 81 6.57 8.68 0.45
N ILE A 82 7.00 7.43 0.60
CA ILE A 82 6.07 6.28 0.68
C ILE A 82 5.17 6.42 1.92
N GLU A 83 5.71 6.83 3.06
CA GLU A 83 4.91 7.10 4.26
C GLU A 83 3.89 8.21 4.02
N ASP A 84 4.30 9.34 3.45
CA ASP A 84 3.41 10.48 3.19
C ASP A 84 2.28 10.08 2.25
N MET A 85 2.59 9.36 1.17
CA MET A 85 1.60 8.82 0.24
C MET A 85 0.60 7.88 0.94
N LEU A 86 1.07 6.97 1.80
CA LEU A 86 0.20 6.04 2.53
C LEU A 86 -0.73 6.74 3.53
N ARG A 87 -0.26 7.81 4.19
CA ARG A 87 -1.03 8.56 5.19
C ARG A 87 -2.04 9.52 4.54
N THR A 88 -1.67 10.15 3.43
CA THR A 88 -2.48 11.16 2.75
C THR A 88 -3.37 10.57 1.64
N ARG A 89 -3.02 9.39 1.12
CA ARG A 89 -3.63 8.76 -0.07
C ARG A 89 -3.56 9.63 -1.33
N TYR A 90 -2.55 10.49 -1.43
CA TYR A 90 -2.25 11.24 -2.65
C TYR A 90 -0.93 10.76 -3.25
N TYR A 91 -0.85 10.82 -4.58
CA TYR A 91 0.42 10.65 -5.28
C TYR A 91 1.19 11.96 -5.29
N SER A 92 2.50 11.86 -5.53
CA SER A 92 3.29 13.03 -5.94
C SER A 92 2.63 13.69 -7.16
N PRO A 93 2.64 15.02 -7.27
CA PRO A 93 2.19 15.72 -8.46
C PRO A 93 2.84 15.16 -9.73
N LEU A 94 2.09 15.13 -10.83
CA LEU A 94 2.64 14.76 -12.14
C LEU A 94 3.52 15.87 -12.73
N PHE A 95 3.36 17.10 -12.24
CA PHE A 95 4.08 18.28 -12.70
C PHE A 95 4.68 18.99 -11.49
N ASP A 96 5.95 19.38 -11.61
CA ASP A 96 6.56 20.30 -10.65
C ASP A 96 5.93 21.69 -10.83
N LEU A 97 5.46 22.28 -9.73
CA LEU A 97 5.04 23.67 -9.69
C LEU A 97 6.30 24.55 -9.62
N ASN A 98 7.01 24.65 -10.74
CA ASN A 98 8.07 25.66 -10.93
C ASN A 98 7.45 27.01 -11.32
#